data_AF-A0ABD4VGD8-F1
#
_entry.id   AF-A0ABD4VGD8-F1
#
_cell.length_a   1.000
_cell.length_b   1.000
_cell.length_c   1.000
_cell.angle_alpha   90.00
_cell.angle_beta   90.00
_cell.angle_gamma   90.00
#
_symmetry.space_group_name_H-M   'P 1'
#
loop_
_entity.id
_entity.type
_entity.pdbx_description
1 polymer ?
#
loop_
_entity_poly.entity_id
_entity_poly.type
_entity_poly.pdbx_seq_one_letter_code
_entity_poly.pdbx_strand_id
1 'polypeptide(L)'
;MPERNIDFGQFGARGIKGFEAVARQLDKLAGYIATPITAQRGLLARLHYLTRTDHARAAARAAGLTVTDRTLKAWLGGKRLPSRKNLERIETAYRTVRRQNVARYLLGRLNREGRGTRVELHPLNQSQVDRPRQRIVEYRSLNIRHWDAVVRAWADGDDQALDEAWIDQIVDLGSQWGQYEYVTNVGFAA
;
A
#
# COMPACT_ATOMS: atom_id res chain seq x y z
N MET A 1 24.16 -7.38 2.09
CA MET A 1 23.48 -7.28 0.78
C MET A 1 23.96 -6.01 0.09
N PRO A 2 24.88 -6.07 -0.89
CA PRO A 2 25.70 -4.92 -1.28
C PRO A 2 25.08 -3.94 -2.30
N GLU A 3 23.82 -4.12 -2.72
CA GLU A 3 23.25 -3.37 -3.86
C GLU A 3 22.15 -2.36 -3.48
N ARG A 4 21.93 -2.10 -2.18
CA ARG A 4 21.04 -1.00 -1.76
C ARG A 4 21.74 0.34 -1.95
N ASN A 5 21.03 1.31 -2.51
CA ASN A 5 21.52 2.66 -2.73
C ASN A 5 21.54 3.43 -1.39
N ILE A 6 22.74 3.64 -0.87
CA ILE A 6 22.98 4.27 0.44
C ILE A 6 22.77 5.79 0.38
N ASP A 7 23.04 6.42 -0.79
CA ASP A 7 23.06 7.87 -0.98
C ASP A 7 21.99 8.36 -1.98
N PHE A 8 20.80 7.75 -1.95
CA PHE A 8 19.72 8.14 -2.86
C PHE A 8 19.35 9.62 -2.71
N GLY A 9 19.31 10.35 -3.82
CA GLY A 9 18.95 11.76 -3.87
C GLY A 9 20.12 12.74 -3.74
N GLN A 10 21.35 12.28 -3.48
CA GLN A 10 22.54 13.14 -3.36
C GLN A 10 22.71 14.12 -4.54
N PHE A 11 22.39 13.68 -5.75
CA PHE A 11 22.50 14.49 -6.97
C PHE A 11 21.15 15.05 -7.47
N GLY A 12 20.11 15.10 -6.64
CA GLY A 12 18.79 15.62 -7.01
C GLY A 12 17.84 14.62 -7.67
N ALA A 13 18.22 13.34 -7.72
CA ALA A 13 17.33 12.26 -8.14
C ALA A 13 16.08 12.19 -7.25
N ARG A 14 14.91 11.93 -7.85
CA ARG A 14 13.63 11.83 -7.13
C ARG A 14 12.90 10.53 -7.44
N GLY A 15 12.30 9.93 -6.43
CA GLY A 15 11.58 8.66 -6.52
C GLY A 15 11.12 8.21 -5.15
N ILE A 16 10.36 7.12 -5.13
CA ILE A 16 9.93 6.40 -3.94
C ILE A 16 10.47 4.99 -4.00
N LYS A 17 10.56 4.30 -2.85
CA LYS A 17 10.94 2.89 -2.85
C LYS A 17 9.93 2.08 -3.68
N GLY A 18 10.41 1.08 -4.40
CA GLY A 18 9.56 0.22 -5.24
C GLY A 18 8.40 -0.41 -4.47
N PHE A 19 8.65 -0.90 -3.26
CA PHE A 19 7.62 -1.51 -2.42
C PHE A 19 6.51 -0.52 -2.01
N GLU A 20 6.85 0.76 -1.79
CA GLU A 20 5.87 1.81 -1.51
C GLU A 20 4.97 2.08 -2.73
N ALA A 21 5.55 2.07 -3.94
CA ALA A 21 4.80 2.22 -5.18
C ALA A 21 3.82 1.05 -5.38
N VAL A 22 4.28 -0.17 -5.08
CA VAL A 22 3.45 -1.39 -5.07
C VAL A 22 2.32 -1.29 -4.04
N ALA A 23 2.62 -0.87 -2.81
CA ALA A 23 1.63 -0.67 -1.75
C ALA A 23 0.53 0.31 -2.19
N ARG A 24 0.92 1.42 -2.84
CA ARG A 24 -0.03 2.42 -3.39
C ARG A 24 -0.92 1.81 -4.48
N GLN A 25 -0.37 0.93 -5.32
CA GLN A 25 -1.15 0.28 -6.36
C GLN A 25 -2.14 -0.75 -5.78
N LEU A 26 -1.71 -1.54 -4.81
CA LEU A 26 -2.59 -2.45 -4.06
C LEU A 26 -3.69 -1.67 -3.30
N ASP A 27 -3.36 -0.52 -2.71
CA ASP A 27 -4.31 0.38 -2.06
C ASP A 27 -5.38 0.90 -3.02
N LYS A 28 -5.02 1.22 -4.27
CA LYS A 28 -6.01 1.58 -5.31
C LYS A 28 -6.93 0.40 -5.61
N LEU A 29 -6.37 -0.81 -5.77
CA LEU A 29 -7.14 -2.03 -6.04
C LEU A 29 -8.05 -2.45 -4.87
N ALA A 30 -7.68 -2.12 -3.63
CA ALA A 30 -8.50 -2.36 -2.44
C ALA A 30 -9.81 -1.56 -2.45
N GLY A 31 -9.87 -0.47 -3.22
CA GLY A 31 -11.06 0.36 -3.41
C GLY A 31 -11.55 0.98 -2.11
N TYR A 32 -10.77 1.88 -1.53
CA TYR A 32 -11.16 2.57 -0.30
C TYR A 32 -12.35 3.52 -0.49
N ILE A 33 -13.04 3.85 0.61
CA ILE A 33 -14.08 4.88 0.63
C ILE A 33 -13.48 6.22 0.21
N ALA A 34 -13.87 6.68 -0.98
CA ALA A 34 -13.36 7.92 -1.58
C ALA A 34 -13.74 9.18 -0.80
N THR A 35 -14.91 9.19 -0.16
CA THR A 35 -15.34 10.33 0.67
C THR A 35 -14.37 10.50 1.86
N PRO A 36 -13.81 11.70 2.08
CA PRO A 36 -12.88 11.96 3.19
C PRO A 36 -13.51 11.64 4.55
N ILE A 37 -12.69 11.16 5.49
CA ILE A 37 -13.14 10.86 6.86
C ILE A 37 -13.60 12.11 7.63
N THR A 38 -13.14 13.29 7.23
CA THR A 38 -13.57 14.57 7.81
C THR A 38 -15.00 14.95 7.41
N ALA A 39 -15.54 14.36 6.34
CA ALA A 39 -16.94 14.52 5.97
C ALA A 39 -17.81 13.51 6.74
N GLN A 40 -18.98 13.94 7.21
CA GLN A 40 -19.89 13.10 8.01
C GLN A 40 -20.23 11.77 7.31
N ARG A 41 -20.53 11.80 6.00
CA ARG A 41 -20.78 10.59 5.20
C ARG A 41 -19.58 9.64 5.19
N GLY A 42 -18.36 10.19 5.05
CA GLY A 42 -17.13 9.40 5.02
C GLY A 42 -16.79 8.78 6.37
N LEU A 43 -17.04 9.51 7.46
CA LEU A 43 -16.95 8.99 8.83
C LEU A 43 -17.93 7.84 9.08
N LEU A 44 -19.22 8.07 8.81
CA LEU A 44 -20.26 7.06 9.06
C LEU A 44 -20.04 5.80 8.23
N ALA A 45 -19.64 5.92 6.96
CA ALA A 45 -19.35 4.76 6.12
C ALA A 45 -18.25 3.85 6.72
N ARG A 46 -17.18 4.44 7.27
CA ARG A 46 -16.10 3.71 7.92
C ARG A 46 -16.53 3.09 9.24
N LEU A 47 -17.27 3.85 10.06
CA LEU A 47 -17.81 3.32 11.31
C LEU A 47 -18.77 2.16 11.06
N HIS A 48 -19.67 2.26 10.09
CA HIS A 48 -20.55 1.15 9.70
C HIS A 48 -19.75 -0.05 9.19
N TYR A 49 -18.73 0.15 8.36
CA TYR A 49 -17.86 -0.94 7.91
C TYR A 49 -17.20 -1.67 9.09
N LEU A 50 -16.65 -0.92 10.05
CA LEU A 50 -15.93 -1.45 11.21
C LEU A 50 -16.84 -2.04 12.29
N THR A 51 -18.14 -1.72 12.28
CA THR A 51 -19.06 -2.10 13.36
C THR A 51 -20.28 -2.90 12.92
N ARG A 52 -20.31 -3.34 11.66
CA ARG A 52 -21.45 -4.06 11.07
C ARG A 52 -21.75 -5.39 11.76
N THR A 53 -20.70 -6.13 12.14
CA THR A 53 -20.80 -7.45 12.78
C THR A 53 -19.84 -7.54 13.95
N ASP A 54 -20.03 -8.51 14.83
CA ASP A 54 -19.12 -8.73 15.97
C ASP A 54 -17.71 -9.09 15.50
N HIS A 55 -17.60 -9.88 14.44
CA HIS A 55 -16.33 -10.14 13.77
C HIS A 55 -15.65 -8.83 13.30
N ALA A 56 -16.39 -7.93 12.63
CA ALA A 56 -15.84 -6.65 12.19
C ALA A 56 -15.39 -5.78 13.38
N ARG A 57 -16.16 -5.78 14.49
CA ARG A 57 -15.78 -5.07 15.72
C ARG A 57 -14.51 -5.64 16.34
N ALA A 58 -14.38 -6.96 16.41
CA ALA A 58 -13.19 -7.62 16.93
C ALA A 58 -11.96 -7.27 16.07
N ALA A 59 -12.09 -7.34 14.74
CA ALA A 59 -11.05 -6.95 13.81
C ALA A 59 -10.69 -5.45 13.94
N ALA A 60 -11.68 -4.57 14.09
CA ALA A 60 -11.45 -3.14 14.29
C ALA A 60 -10.67 -2.86 15.59
N ARG A 61 -11.00 -3.57 16.69
CA ARG A 61 -10.28 -3.47 17.96
C ARG A 61 -8.85 -3.97 17.84
N ALA A 62 -8.64 -5.11 17.17
CA ALA A 62 -7.30 -5.64 16.88
C ALA A 62 -6.48 -4.66 16.04
N ALA A 63 -7.12 -3.93 15.12
CA ALA A 63 -6.51 -2.85 14.34
C ALA A 63 -6.39 -1.50 15.08
N GLY A 64 -6.59 -1.48 16.42
CA GLY A 64 -6.33 -0.31 17.26
C GLY A 64 -7.53 0.63 17.51
N LEU A 65 -8.75 0.27 17.09
CA LEU A 65 -9.96 1.02 17.45
C LEU A 65 -10.40 0.67 18.89
N THR A 66 -9.74 1.27 19.88
CA THR A 66 -9.88 0.93 21.32
C THR A 66 -10.90 1.77 22.09
N VAL A 67 -11.78 2.49 21.40
CA VAL A 67 -12.79 3.35 22.04
C VAL A 67 -13.95 2.54 22.62
N THR A 68 -14.63 3.08 23.63
CA THR A 68 -15.77 2.40 24.26
C THR A 68 -16.96 2.27 23.30
N ASP A 69 -17.77 1.23 23.50
CA ASP A 69 -19.00 1.02 22.72
C ASP A 69 -19.99 2.19 22.85
N ARG A 70 -20.02 2.85 24.02
CA ARG A 70 -20.79 4.08 24.24
C ARG A 70 -20.32 5.20 23.33
N THR A 71 -19.01 5.39 23.19
CA THR A 71 -18.42 6.38 22.29
C THR A 71 -18.73 6.07 20.84
N LEU A 72 -18.59 4.81 20.42
CA LEU A 72 -18.94 4.38 19.06
C LEU A 72 -20.42 4.64 18.75
N LYS A 73 -21.32 4.32 19.67
CA LYS A 73 -22.76 4.59 19.52
C LYS A 73 -23.05 6.09 19.40
N ALA A 74 -22.34 6.93 20.15
CA ALA A 74 -22.50 8.38 20.06
C ALA A 74 -22.05 8.94 18.70
N TRP A 75 -20.95 8.42 18.14
CA TRP A 75 -20.47 8.80 16.81
C TRP A 75 -21.38 8.31 15.68
N LEU A 76 -21.81 7.05 15.75
CA LEU A 76 -22.77 6.46 14.79
C LEU A 76 -24.10 7.23 14.78
N GLY A 77 -24.56 7.67 15.95
CA GLY A 77 -25.78 8.48 16.07
C GLY A 77 -25.59 9.97 15.75
N GLY A 78 -24.40 10.41 15.33
CA GLY A 78 -24.11 11.83 15.03
C GLY A 78 -24.15 12.77 16.24
N LYS A 79 -24.28 12.25 17.47
CA LYS A 79 -24.42 13.04 18.70
C LYS A 79 -23.10 13.69 19.13
N ARG A 80 -21.97 13.18 18.65
CA ARG A 80 -20.62 13.70 18.94
C ARG A 80 -19.72 13.51 17.73
N LEU A 81 -18.82 14.46 17.51
CA LEU A 81 -17.75 14.36 16.51
C LEU A 81 -16.47 13.75 17.14
N PRO A 82 -15.77 12.85 16.44
CA PRO A 82 -14.45 12.39 16.85
C PRO A 82 -13.42 13.53 16.81
N SER A 83 -12.43 13.52 17.71
CA SER A 83 -11.25 14.38 17.60
C SER A 83 -10.38 13.97 16.40
N ARG A 84 -9.47 14.85 15.97
CA ARG A 84 -8.50 14.54 14.89
C ARG A 84 -7.75 13.22 15.12
N LYS A 85 -7.23 13.01 16.33
CA LYS A 85 -6.57 11.75 16.73
C LYS A 85 -7.49 10.53 16.58
N ASN A 86 -8.78 10.67 16.88
CA ASN A 86 -9.74 9.58 16.72
C ASN A 86 -10.13 9.37 15.25
N LEU A 87 -10.17 10.42 14.43
CA LEU A 87 -10.33 10.27 12.98
C LEU A 87 -9.16 9.48 12.40
N GLU A 88 -7.91 9.82 12.74
CA GLU A 88 -6.72 9.09 12.30
C GLU A 88 -6.76 7.60 12.72
N ARG A 89 -7.21 7.31 13.95
CA ARG A 89 -7.41 5.93 14.42
C ARG A 89 -8.49 5.18 13.64
N ILE A 90 -9.63 5.83 13.36
CA ILE A 90 -10.71 5.23 12.56
C ILE A 90 -10.24 4.95 11.14
N GLU A 91 -9.52 5.89 10.50
CA GLU A 91 -8.98 5.72 9.14
C GLU A 91 -7.98 4.56 9.10
N THR A 92 -7.07 4.49 10.08
CA THR A 92 -6.08 3.43 10.20
C THR A 92 -6.76 2.07 10.36
N ALA A 93 -7.65 1.93 11.35
CA ALA A 93 -8.38 0.68 11.58
C ALA A 93 -9.21 0.27 10.35
N TYR A 94 -9.87 1.22 9.69
CA TYR A 94 -10.60 0.98 8.44
C TYR A 94 -9.70 0.41 7.35
N ARG A 95 -8.54 1.03 7.09
CA ARG A 95 -7.60 0.56 6.07
C ARG A 95 -7.08 -0.82 6.40
N THR A 96 -6.60 -1.06 7.61
CA THR A 96 -6.10 -2.38 8.04
C THR A 96 -7.14 -3.48 7.83
N VAL A 97 -8.36 -3.29 8.37
CA VAL A 97 -9.43 -4.30 8.23
C VAL A 97 -9.84 -4.47 6.76
N ARG A 98 -9.84 -3.38 5.97
CA ARG A 98 -10.14 -3.47 4.53
C ARG A 98 -9.09 -4.27 3.78
N ARG A 99 -7.79 -4.02 4.01
CA ARG A 99 -6.70 -4.74 3.36
C ARG A 99 -6.80 -6.25 3.64
N GLN A 100 -6.96 -6.62 4.91
CA GLN A 100 -7.15 -8.00 5.33
C GLN A 100 -8.33 -8.67 4.64
N ASN A 101 -9.48 -8.00 4.58
CA ASN A 101 -10.69 -8.56 3.96
C ASN A 101 -10.56 -8.76 2.43
N VAL A 102 -9.81 -7.90 1.73
CA VAL A 102 -9.67 -7.99 0.27
C VAL A 102 -8.45 -8.80 -0.18
N ALA A 103 -7.50 -9.09 0.72
CA ALA A 103 -6.24 -9.75 0.40
C ALA A 103 -6.44 -11.05 -0.38
N ARG A 104 -7.34 -11.93 0.07
CA ARG A 104 -7.65 -13.20 -0.61
C ARG A 104 -8.15 -12.98 -2.05
N TYR A 105 -9.01 -11.99 -2.26
CA TYR A 105 -9.54 -11.68 -3.59
C TYR A 105 -8.46 -11.08 -4.49
N LEU A 106 -7.66 -10.14 -3.97
CA LEU A 106 -6.55 -9.54 -4.71
C LEU A 106 -5.52 -10.60 -5.11
N LEU A 107 -5.20 -11.53 -4.23
CA LEU A 107 -4.28 -12.62 -4.52
C LEU A 107 -4.76 -13.46 -5.70
N GLY A 108 -6.04 -13.87 -5.70
CA GLY A 108 -6.63 -14.62 -6.82
C GLY A 108 -6.58 -13.84 -8.14
N ARG A 109 -6.92 -12.55 -8.09
CA ARG A 109 -6.86 -11.66 -9.27
C ARG A 109 -5.43 -11.53 -9.82
N LEU A 110 -4.45 -11.28 -8.95
CA LEU A 110 -3.07 -10.97 -9.35
C LEU A 110 -2.30 -12.20 -9.80
N ASN A 111 -2.50 -13.35 -9.15
CA ASN A 111 -1.91 -14.62 -9.57
C ASN A 111 -2.53 -15.12 -10.89
N ARG A 112 -3.80 -14.76 -11.18
CA ARG A 112 -4.50 -15.06 -12.43
C ARG A 112 -4.33 -16.51 -12.89
N GLU A 113 -4.62 -17.46 -12.00
CA GLU A 113 -4.47 -18.91 -12.24
C GLU A 113 -3.04 -19.30 -12.69
N GLY A 114 -2.02 -18.63 -12.15
CA GLY A 114 -0.61 -18.87 -12.47
C GLY A 114 -0.10 -18.10 -13.70
N ARG A 115 -0.96 -17.43 -14.46
CA ARG A 115 -0.52 -16.52 -15.55
C ARG A 115 0.25 -15.33 -15.00
N GLY A 116 -0.12 -14.90 -13.79
CA GLY A 116 0.46 -13.74 -13.14
C GLY A 116 -0.04 -12.41 -13.69
N THR A 117 0.59 -11.35 -13.20
CA THR A 117 0.34 -9.97 -13.56
C THR A 117 1.60 -9.37 -14.17
N ARG A 118 1.45 -8.72 -15.33
CA ARG A 118 2.52 -7.90 -15.89
C ARG A 118 2.65 -6.61 -15.08
N VAL A 119 3.85 -6.38 -14.56
CA VAL A 119 4.22 -5.23 -13.76
C VAL A 119 5.20 -4.38 -14.53
N GLU A 120 4.98 -3.08 -14.46
CA GLU A 120 5.70 -2.05 -15.19
C GLU A 120 6.47 -1.18 -14.18
N LEU A 121 7.77 -1.02 -14.38
CA LEU A 121 8.65 -0.24 -13.53
C LEU A 121 9.07 1.03 -14.25
N HIS A 122 8.65 2.16 -13.71
CA HIS A 122 9.04 3.46 -14.22
C HIS A 122 10.26 3.95 -13.45
N PRO A 123 11.37 4.26 -14.13
CA PRO A 123 12.62 4.62 -13.46
C PRO A 123 12.45 5.90 -12.63
N LEU A 124 13.36 6.08 -11.68
CA LEU A 124 13.49 7.32 -10.90
C LEU A 124 13.66 8.55 -11.81
N ASN A 125 13.21 9.70 -11.32
CA ASN A 125 13.28 10.96 -12.05
C ASN A 125 14.66 11.62 -11.87
N GLN A 126 15.34 11.88 -12.99
CA GLN A 126 16.66 12.53 -13.03
C GLN A 126 16.62 13.96 -13.58
N SER A 127 15.45 14.59 -13.72
CA SER A 127 15.32 15.93 -14.32
C SER A 127 16.03 17.05 -13.55
N GLN A 128 16.35 16.80 -12.27
CA GLN A 128 17.11 17.72 -11.41
C GLN A 128 18.56 17.26 -11.20
N VAL A 129 18.99 16.20 -11.89
CA VAL A 129 20.36 15.69 -11.86
C VAL A 129 21.17 16.38 -12.95
N ASP A 130 22.37 16.85 -12.62
CA ASP A 130 23.29 17.42 -13.60
C ASP A 130 23.53 16.46 -14.77
N ARG A 131 23.47 16.96 -16.01
CA ARG A 131 23.57 16.14 -17.24
C ARG A 131 24.73 15.13 -17.24
N PRO A 132 25.97 15.47 -16.80
CA PRO A 132 27.08 14.50 -16.78
C PRO A 132 26.87 13.31 -15.81
N ARG A 133 26.00 13.49 -14.80
CA ARG A 133 25.70 12.49 -13.77
C ARG A 133 24.45 11.69 -14.08
N GLN A 134 23.66 12.12 -15.07
CA GLN A 134 22.50 11.35 -15.51
C GLN A 134 22.93 9.99 -16.07
N ARG A 135 22.08 8.99 -15.86
CA ARG A 135 22.25 7.64 -16.42
C ARG A 135 21.02 7.28 -17.24
N ILE A 136 21.23 6.57 -18.33
CA ILE A 136 20.14 6.00 -19.11
C ILE A 136 19.60 4.82 -18.28
N VAL A 137 18.41 5.00 -17.72
CA VAL A 137 17.66 3.94 -17.03
C VAL A 137 16.37 3.77 -17.80
N GLU A 138 16.19 2.59 -18.36
CA GLU A 138 15.06 2.31 -19.25
C GLU A 138 13.79 2.01 -18.46
N TYR A 139 12.66 2.05 -19.15
CA TYR A 139 11.45 1.43 -18.66
C TYR A 139 11.61 -0.09 -18.67
N ARG A 140 11.13 -0.77 -17.64
CA ARG A 140 11.17 -2.24 -17.56
C ARG A 140 9.82 -2.81 -17.24
N SER A 141 9.62 -4.06 -17.64
CA SER A 141 8.46 -4.84 -17.23
C SER A 141 8.88 -6.25 -16.85
N LEU A 142 8.20 -6.81 -15.86
CA LEU A 142 8.33 -8.20 -15.43
C LEU A 142 6.93 -8.83 -15.27
N ASN A 143 6.86 -10.15 -15.26
CA ASN A 143 5.61 -10.87 -15.02
C ASN A 143 5.67 -11.60 -13.68
N ILE A 144 4.94 -11.10 -12.69
CA ILE A 144 4.91 -11.66 -11.33
C ILE A 144 3.81 -12.71 -11.24
N ARG A 145 4.21 -13.96 -10.95
CA ARG A 145 3.30 -15.11 -10.86
C ARG A 145 2.91 -15.49 -9.42
N HIS A 146 3.68 -15.04 -8.44
CA HIS A 146 3.49 -15.37 -7.02
C HIS A 146 3.41 -14.10 -6.19
N TRP A 147 2.18 -13.64 -5.94
CA TRP A 147 1.92 -12.42 -5.18
C TRP A 147 1.75 -12.66 -3.67
N ASP A 148 1.82 -13.91 -3.23
CA ASP A 148 1.45 -14.34 -1.87
C ASP A 148 2.18 -13.57 -0.77
N ALA A 149 3.50 -13.46 -0.85
CA ALA A 149 4.30 -12.75 0.14
C ALA A 149 4.03 -11.23 0.13
N VAL A 150 3.98 -10.63 -1.06
CA VAL A 150 3.71 -9.20 -1.26
C VAL A 150 2.32 -8.82 -0.73
N VAL A 151 1.29 -9.57 -1.09
CA VAL A 151 -0.09 -9.29 -0.65
C VAL A 151 -0.25 -9.52 0.85
N ARG A 152 0.41 -10.54 1.42
CA ARG A 152 0.40 -10.78 2.87
C ARG A 152 1.02 -9.61 3.61
N ALA A 153 2.25 -9.23 3.28
CA ALA A 153 2.95 -8.13 3.94
C ALA A 153 2.17 -6.80 3.81
N TRP A 154 1.63 -6.51 2.62
CA TRP A 154 0.76 -5.35 2.42
C TRP A 154 -0.50 -5.38 3.29
N ALA A 155 -1.14 -6.55 3.40
CA ALA A 155 -2.35 -6.70 4.22
C ALA A 155 -2.07 -6.52 5.71
N ASP A 156 -0.92 -7.01 6.17
CA ASP A 156 -0.45 -6.89 7.55
C ASP A 156 0.06 -5.48 7.88
N GLY A 157 0.34 -4.66 6.85
CA GLY A 157 0.93 -3.34 7.03
C GLY A 157 2.39 -3.42 7.47
N ASP A 158 3.07 -4.50 7.12
CA ASP A 158 4.48 -4.73 7.41
C ASP A 158 5.33 -4.23 6.24
N ASP A 159 5.77 -2.98 6.34
CA ASP A 159 6.57 -2.33 5.30
C ASP A 159 7.93 -3.02 5.10
N GLN A 160 8.52 -3.61 6.14
CA GLN A 160 9.78 -4.32 6.03
C GLN A 160 9.60 -5.64 5.27
N ALA A 161 8.61 -6.46 5.67
CA ALA A 161 8.30 -7.69 4.95
C ALA A 161 7.87 -7.40 3.51
N LEU A 162 7.24 -6.25 3.25
CA LEU A 162 6.83 -5.83 1.92
C LEU A 162 8.04 -5.41 1.06
N ASP A 163 9.01 -4.71 1.64
CA ASP A 163 10.30 -4.38 1.00
C ASP A 163 11.05 -5.66 0.61
N GLU A 164 11.20 -6.60 1.55
CA GLU A 164 11.85 -7.89 1.32
C GLU A 164 11.14 -8.71 0.24
N ALA A 165 9.82 -8.90 0.37
CA ALA A 165 9.03 -9.65 -0.60
C ALA A 165 9.04 -9.01 -2.00
N TRP A 166 9.12 -7.68 -2.08
CA TRP A 166 9.22 -6.97 -3.35
C TRP A 166 10.61 -7.13 -3.99
N ILE A 167 11.68 -7.02 -3.20
CA ILE A 167 13.05 -7.25 -3.66
C ILE A 167 13.17 -8.63 -4.29
N ASP A 168 12.63 -9.66 -3.63
CA ASP A 168 12.63 -11.03 -4.17
C ASP A 168 11.98 -11.13 -5.56
N GLN A 169 10.99 -10.29 -5.89
CA GLN A 169 10.37 -10.28 -7.22
C GLN A 169 11.23 -9.56 -8.28
N ILE A 170 11.95 -8.51 -7.89
CA ILE A 170 12.70 -7.68 -8.85
C ILE A 170 14.14 -8.15 -9.04
N VAL A 171 14.70 -8.95 -8.14
CA VAL A 171 16.03 -9.56 -8.31
C VAL A 171 16.10 -10.41 -9.59
N ASP A 172 14.98 -10.98 -10.04
CA ASP A 172 14.85 -11.67 -11.33
C ASP A 172 15.16 -10.79 -12.55
N LEU A 173 15.22 -9.46 -12.40
CA LEU A 173 15.71 -8.55 -13.45
C LEU A 173 17.22 -8.66 -13.68
N GLY A 174 17.94 -9.44 -12.86
CA GLY A 174 19.38 -9.62 -12.91
C GLY A 174 20.13 -8.44 -12.31
N SER A 175 21.39 -8.24 -12.71
CA SER A 175 22.33 -7.25 -12.14
C SER A 175 21.88 -5.78 -12.21
N GLN A 176 20.75 -5.48 -12.86
CA GLN A 176 20.20 -4.14 -13.01
C GLN A 176 19.05 -3.85 -12.01
N TRP A 177 18.63 -4.81 -11.19
CA TRP A 177 17.47 -4.62 -10.30
C TRP A 177 17.65 -3.44 -9.34
N GLY A 178 18.88 -3.17 -8.87
CA GLY A 178 19.19 -2.03 -8.01
C GLY A 178 18.86 -0.66 -8.63
N GLN A 179 18.76 -0.56 -9.95
CA GLN A 179 18.31 0.66 -10.64
C GLN A 179 16.82 0.96 -10.40
N TYR A 180 16.05 -0.04 -9.98
CA TYR A 180 14.61 0.03 -9.70
C TYR A 180 14.30 -0.10 -8.20
N GLU A 181 15.29 0.01 -7.33
CA GLU A 181 15.05 0.17 -5.89
C GLU A 181 14.22 1.42 -5.61
N TYR A 182 14.49 2.50 -6.37
CA TYR A 182 13.70 3.72 -6.40
C TYR A 182 13.05 3.90 -7.77
N VAL A 183 11.77 4.23 -7.76
CA VAL A 183 10.93 4.37 -8.95
C VAL A 183 10.08 5.61 -8.85
N THR A 184 9.61 6.10 -10.00
CA THR A 184 8.55 7.13 -10.03
C THR A 184 7.17 6.52 -9.87
N ASN A 185 6.97 5.31 -10.43
CA ASN A 185 5.70 4.61 -10.41
C ASN A 185 5.89 3.11 -10.66
N VAL A 186 4.93 2.31 -10.19
CA VAL A 186 4.76 0.90 -10.57
C VAL A 186 3.36 0.71 -11.13
N GLY A 187 3.27 0.19 -12.35
CA GLY A 187 2.01 -0.11 -13.04
C GLY A 187 1.67 -1.60 -12.98
N PHE A 188 0.40 -1.95 -12.76
CA PHE A 188 -0.09 -3.33 -12.89
C PHE A 188 -1.01 -3.40 -14.11
N ALA A 189 -0.72 -4.29 -15.05
CA ALA A 189 -1.63 -4.64 -16.13
C ALA A 189 -2.56 -5.80 -15.70
N ALA A 190 -3.39 -5.53 -14.68
CA ALA A 190 -4.24 -6.50 -13.97
C ALA A 190 -5.73 -6.16 -13.98
#